data_AF-A0A2U3KAS2-F1
#
_entry.id   AF-A0A2U3KAS2-F1
#
_cell.length_a   1.000
_cell.length_b   1.000
_cell.length_c   1.000
_cell.angle_alpha   90.00
_cell.angle_beta   90.00
_cell.angle_gamma   90.00
#
_symmetry.space_group_name_H-M   'P 1'
#
loop_
_entity.id
_entity.type
_entity.pdbx_description
1 polymer ?
#
loop_
_entity_poly.entity_id
_entity_poly.type
_entity_poly.pdbx_seq_one_letter_code
_entity_poly.pdbx_strand_id
1 'polypeptide(L)'
;MTKKDKPYLTCDPCGVQVFVRGPTGIKEFARLLQSTSEESLLARLTQMEQRYRLTCPDCGHKFWITPKLIKTSIFDGTVKGFRCPERGCDGVALWGEGAK
;
A
#
# COMPACT_ATOMS: atom_id res chain seq x y z
N MET A 1 14.66 -23.85 16.40
CA MET A 1 13.69 -22.77 16.18
C MET A 1 12.78 -23.14 15.02
N THR A 2 11.50 -23.36 15.30
CA THR A 2 10.48 -23.77 14.31
C THR A 2 10.05 -22.60 13.43
N LYS A 3 9.62 -22.89 12.19
CA LYS A 3 9.20 -21.89 11.19
C LYS A 3 7.94 -21.10 11.59
N LYS A 4 7.20 -21.58 12.60
CA LYS A 4 5.87 -21.09 13.01
C LYS A 4 5.86 -19.72 13.70
N ASP A 5 6.98 -19.27 14.26
CA ASP A 5 7.00 -18.08 15.14
C ASP A 5 7.79 -16.90 14.55
N LYS A 6 8.02 -16.89 13.23
CA LYS A 6 8.79 -15.81 12.58
C LYS A 6 7.87 -14.66 12.19
N PRO A 7 8.15 -13.42 12.63
CA PRO A 7 7.33 -12.28 12.27
C PRO A 7 7.40 -11.97 10.78
N TYR A 8 6.26 -11.58 10.24
CA TYR A 8 6.12 -11.10 8.86
C TYR A 8 5.11 -9.96 8.83
N LEU A 9 5.21 -9.14 7.80
CA LEU A 9 4.24 -8.09 7.49
C LEU A 9 3.54 -8.45 6.19
N THR A 10 2.23 -8.25 6.13
CA THR A 10 1.47 -8.33 4.89
C THR A 10 1.03 -6.92 4.51
N CYS A 11 1.22 -6.55 3.25
CA CYS A 11 0.64 -5.35 2.70
C CYS A 11 -0.78 -5.69 2.21
N ASP A 12 -1.82 -5.22 2.90
CA ASP A 12 -3.21 -5.53 2.53
C ASP A 12 -3.58 -5.10 1.09
N PRO A 13 -3.13 -3.93 0.57
CA PRO A 13 -3.41 -3.51 -0.81
C PRO A 13 -2.83 -4.41 -1.92
N CYS A 14 -1.62 -4.97 -1.74
CA CYS A 14 -0.94 -5.73 -2.79
C CYS A 14 -0.69 -7.21 -2.46
N GLY A 15 -0.98 -7.65 -1.24
CA GLY A 15 -0.79 -9.03 -0.76
C GLY A 15 0.67 -9.44 -0.57
N VAL A 16 1.63 -8.53 -0.77
CA VAL A 16 3.05 -8.83 -0.59
C VAL A 16 3.32 -9.12 0.88
N GLN A 17 4.02 -10.22 1.14
CA GLN A 17 4.47 -10.60 2.46
C GLN A 17 5.98 -10.37 2.62
N VAL A 18 6.37 -9.63 3.65
CA VAL A 18 7.76 -9.35 4.00
C VAL A 18 8.11 -10.14 5.26
N PHE A 19 9.03 -11.08 5.14
CA PHE A 19 9.45 -11.92 6.27
C PHE A 19 10.65 -11.30 6.99
N VAL A 20 10.52 -11.08 8.29
CA VAL A 20 11.64 -10.63 9.13
C VAL A 20 12.48 -11.84 9.52
N ARG A 21 13.78 -11.78 9.21
CA ARG A 21 14.71 -12.89 9.42
C ARG A 21 15.88 -12.46 10.30
N GLY A 22 16.48 -13.46 10.96
CA GLY A 22 17.64 -13.27 11.82
C GLY A 22 17.28 -12.73 13.22
N PRO A 23 18.05 -13.08 14.25
CA PRO A 23 17.74 -12.70 15.63
C PRO A 23 17.74 -11.17 15.83
N THR A 24 18.68 -10.45 15.20
CA THR A 24 18.77 -8.99 15.27
C THR A 24 17.53 -8.32 14.66
N GLY A 25 17.12 -8.74 13.46
CA GLY A 25 15.95 -8.18 12.79
C GLY A 25 14.66 -8.43 13.56
N ILE A 26 14.50 -9.63 14.12
CA ILE A 26 13.34 -10.00 14.94
C ILE A 26 13.27 -9.14 16.21
N LYS A 27 14.41 -8.96 16.90
CA LYS A 27 14.49 -8.14 18.11
C LYS A 27 14.12 -6.68 17.84
N GLU A 28 14.66 -6.13 16.75
CA GLU A 28 14.39 -4.73 16.38
C GLU A 28 12.93 -4.53 15.95
N PHE A 29 12.36 -5.49 15.23
CA PHE A 29 10.94 -5.45 14.87
C PHE A 29 10.03 -5.44 16.11
N ALA A 30 10.32 -6.29 17.11
CA ALA A 30 9.57 -6.30 18.37
C ALA A 30 9.72 -4.96 19.13
N ARG A 31 10.91 -4.36 19.14
CA ARG A 31 11.14 -3.04 19.74
C ARG A 31 10.30 -1.96 19.07
N LEU A 32 10.21 -1.96 17.74
CA LEU A 32 9.40 -1.00 16.97
C LEU A 32 7.91 -1.12 17.28
N LEU A 33 7.40 -2.35 17.43
CA LEU A 33 6.02 -2.60 17.84
C LEU A 33 5.73 -2.08 19.25
N GLN A 34 6.67 -2.24 20.18
CA GLN A 34 6.52 -1.77 21.57
C GLN A 34 6.69 -0.25 21.71
N SER A 35 7.53 0.39 20.88
CA SER A 35 7.78 1.84 20.94
C SER A 35 6.67 2.68 20.32
N THR A 36 5.72 2.04 19.63
CA THR A 36 4.61 2.76 19.02
C THR A 36 3.41 2.65 19.95
N SER A 37 2.92 3.79 20.47
CA SER A 37 1.62 3.76 21.16
C SER A 37 0.55 3.29 20.18
N GLU A 38 -0.41 2.49 20.65
CA GLU A 38 -1.49 1.95 19.82
C GLU A 38 -2.19 3.07 19.03
N GLU A 39 -2.36 4.25 19.66
CA GLU A 39 -2.88 5.48 19.05
C GLU A 39 -1.98 6.04 17.93
N SER A 40 -0.65 6.07 18.10
CA SER A 40 0.29 6.52 17.07
C SER A 40 0.35 5.56 15.87
N LEU A 41 0.24 4.25 16.12
CA LEU A 41 0.20 3.21 15.09
C LEU A 41 -1.11 3.31 14.29
N LEU A 42 -2.25 3.42 14.97
CA LEU A 42 -3.56 3.59 14.34
C LEU A 42 -3.64 4.90 13.55
N ALA A 43 -3.12 6.01 14.09
CA ALA A 43 -3.06 7.28 13.36
C ALA A 43 -2.21 7.15 12.08
N ARG A 44 -1.06 6.48 12.16
CA ARG A 44 -0.19 6.23 11.01
C ARG A 44 -0.82 5.29 9.98
N LEU A 45 -1.49 4.23 10.43
CA LEU A 45 -2.24 3.32 9.55
C LEU A 45 -3.39 4.04 8.86
N THR A 46 -4.13 4.89 9.58
CA THR A 46 -5.21 5.73 9.02
C THR A 46 -4.68 6.71 7.97
N GLN A 47 -3.54 7.36 8.24
CA GLN A 47 -2.89 8.25 7.28
C GLN A 47 -2.36 7.48 6.05
N MET A 48 -1.88 6.26 6.24
CA MET A 48 -1.48 5.38 5.13
C MET A 48 -2.70 4.98 4.32
N GLU A 49 -3.76 4.54 4.97
CA GLU A 49 -5.04 4.18 4.37
C GLU A 49 -5.56 5.32 3.46
N GLN A 50 -5.59 6.56 3.92
CA GLN A 50 -6.01 7.70 3.09
C GLN A 50 -5.16 7.87 1.82
N ARG A 51 -3.85 7.61 1.89
CA ARG A 51 -2.94 7.68 0.73
C ARG A 51 -3.18 6.58 -0.29
N TYR A 52 -3.69 5.43 0.14
CA TYR A 52 -3.99 4.30 -0.74
C TYR A 52 -5.41 4.31 -1.30
N ARG A 53 -6.20 5.36 -1.00
CA ARG A 53 -7.54 5.55 -1.54
C ARG A 53 -7.54 6.67 -2.59
N LEU A 54 -7.76 6.32 -3.85
CA LEU A 54 -7.86 7.27 -4.95
C LEU A 54 -9.32 7.57 -5.28
N THR A 55 -9.54 8.75 -5.84
CA THR A 55 -10.82 9.13 -6.46
C THR A 55 -10.60 9.21 -7.97
N CYS A 56 -11.42 8.52 -8.75
CA CYS A 56 -11.38 8.61 -10.19
C CYS A 56 -11.76 10.04 -10.64
N PRO A 57 -10.95 10.71 -11.48
CA PRO A 57 -11.27 12.05 -11.96
C PRO A 57 -12.51 12.06 -12.87
N ASP A 58 -12.78 10.97 -13.58
CA ASP A 58 -13.82 10.93 -14.61
C ASP A 58 -15.20 10.60 -14.03
N CYS A 59 -15.28 9.62 -13.13
CA CYS A 59 -16.56 9.14 -12.57
C CYS A 59 -16.73 9.42 -11.06
N GLY A 60 -15.71 9.97 -10.39
CA GLY A 60 -15.74 10.24 -8.95
C GLY A 60 -15.71 8.99 -8.06
N HIS A 61 -15.62 7.79 -8.63
CA HIS A 61 -15.56 6.54 -7.88
C HIS A 61 -14.31 6.48 -7.00
N LYS A 62 -14.50 6.18 -5.71
CA LYS A 62 -13.39 6.04 -4.74
C LYS A 62 -12.97 4.59 -4.64
N PHE A 63 -11.69 4.31 -4.84
CA PHE A 63 -11.16 2.96 -4.84
C PHE A 63 -9.79 2.84 -4.19
N TRP A 64 -9.50 1.62 -3.73
CA TRP A 64 -8.18 1.26 -3.22
C TRP A 64 -7.22 1.00 -4.36
N ILE A 65 -6.00 1.50 -4.21
CA ILE A 65 -4.94 1.04 -5.09
C ILE A 65 -4.70 -0.45 -4.88
N THR A 66 -4.71 -1.17 -5.99
CA THR A 66 -4.19 -2.54 -6.06
C THR A 66 -3.27 -2.68 -7.27
N PRO A 67 -2.31 -3.63 -7.26
CA PRO A 67 -1.36 -3.81 -8.37
C PRO A 67 -2.03 -4.03 -9.73
N LYS A 68 -3.21 -4.64 -9.73
CA LYS A 68 -4.00 -4.93 -10.94
C LYS A 68 -4.47 -3.67 -11.66
N LEU A 69 -4.56 -2.55 -10.94
CA LEU A 69 -4.99 -1.27 -11.49
C LEU A 69 -3.84 -0.44 -12.03
N ILE A 70 -2.57 -0.82 -11.81
CA ILE A 70 -1.41 -0.04 -12.26
C ILE A 70 -1.46 0.17 -13.77
N LYS A 71 -1.46 1.43 -14.19
CA LYS A 71 -1.25 1.86 -15.57
C LYS A 71 0.19 2.31 -15.72
N THR A 72 0.96 1.57 -16.51
CA THR A 72 2.29 1.98 -16.96
C THR A 72 2.22 2.57 -18.37
N SER A 73 3.21 3.39 -18.70
CA SER A 73 3.47 3.77 -20.08
C SER A 73 4.17 2.62 -20.81
N ILE A 74 3.79 2.43 -22.08
CA ILE A 74 4.27 1.34 -22.92
C ILE A 74 5.72 1.60 -23.39
N PHE A 75 6.14 2.86 -23.44
CA PHE A 75 7.44 3.26 -24.00
C PHE A 75 8.59 3.17 -22.99
N ASP A 76 8.35 3.57 -21.75
CA ASP A 76 9.37 3.74 -20.70
C ASP A 76 9.10 2.91 -19.45
N GLY A 77 7.94 2.23 -19.38
CA GLY A 77 7.53 1.46 -18.20
C GLY A 77 7.19 2.32 -16.96
N THR A 78 7.16 3.65 -17.09
CA THR A 78 6.90 4.53 -15.96
C THR A 78 5.46 4.39 -15.48
N VAL A 79 5.25 4.43 -14.17
CA VAL A 79 3.91 4.40 -13.57
C VAL A 79 3.23 5.73 -13.89
N LYS A 80 2.12 5.67 -14.63
CA LYS A 80 1.29 6.83 -14.96
C LYS A 80 0.15 7.02 -13.96
N GLY A 81 -0.28 5.96 -13.28
CA GLY A 81 -1.33 6.01 -12.27
C GLY A 81 -2.07 4.69 -12.13
N PHE A 82 -3.34 4.77 -11.73
CA PHE A 82 -4.19 3.63 -11.43
C PHE A 82 -5.53 3.73 -12.17
N ARG A 83 -5.86 2.70 -12.93
CA ARG A 83 -7.13 2.58 -13.67
C ARG A 83 -8.30 2.51 -12.70
N CYS A 84 -9.40 3.17 -13.05
CA CYS A 84 -10.66 3.04 -12.34
C CYS A 84 -11.18 1.59 -12.43
N PRO A 85 -11.64 0.99 -11.32
CA PRO A 85 -12.25 -0.34 -11.35
C PRO A 85 -13.73 -0.33 -11.77
N GLU A 86 -14.34 0.85 -11.88
CA GLU A 86 -15.75 1.00 -12.25
C GLU A 86 -15.99 0.57 -13.70
N ARG A 87 -17.09 -0.16 -13.94
CA ARG A 87 -17.37 -0.67 -15.29
C ARG A 87 -17.68 0.47 -16.25
N GLY A 88 -17.01 0.49 -17.40
CA GLY A 88 -17.21 1.52 -18.42
C GLY A 88 -16.50 2.84 -18.13
N CYS A 89 -15.62 2.89 -17.13
CA CYS A 89 -14.77 4.05 -16.87
C CYS A 89 -13.31 3.74 -17.19
N ASP A 90 -12.74 4.49 -18.14
CA ASP A 90 -11.33 4.38 -18.54
C ASP A 90 -10.40 5.36 -17.80
N GLY A 91 -10.92 6.01 -16.75
CA GLY A 91 -10.20 7.02 -15.99
C GLY A 91 -8.97 6.48 -15.29
N VAL A 92 -7.94 7.32 -15.21
CA VAL A 92 -6.66 7.01 -14.55
C VAL A 92 -6.43 8.02 -13.44
N ALA A 93 -6.51 7.57 -12.20
CA ALA A 93 -6.16 8.38 -11.06
C ALA A 93 -4.63 8.44 -10.91
N LEU A 94 -4.09 9.66 -10.84
CA LEU A 94 -2.66 9.89 -10.64
C LEU A 94 -2.24 9.50 -9.21
N TRP A 95 -0.99 9.08 -9.07
CA TRP A 95 -0.36 8.82 -7.77
C TRP A 95 0.95 9.59 -7.72
N GLY A 96 1.13 10.42 -6.69
CA GLY A 96 2.33 11.23 -6.47
C GLY A 96 2.15 12.72 -6.81
N GLU A 97 3.24 13.48 -6.72
CA GLU A 97 3.26 14.93 -6.96
C GLU A 97 2.79 15.25 -8.39
N GLY A 98 1.55 15.72 -8.50
CA GLY A 98 0.84 15.89 -9.77
C GLY A 98 -0.67 15.69 -9.65
N ALA A 99 -1.17 15.09 -8.56
CA ALA A 99 -2.58 15.11 -8.20
C ALA A 99 -2.93 16.51 -7.65
N LYS A 100 -3.32 17.43 -8.54
CA LYS A 100 -3.83 18.76 -8.20
C LYS A 100 -5.34 18.78 -8.33
#